data_AF-A0AA46UR18-F1
#
_entry.id   AF-A0AA46UR18-F1
#
_cell.length_a   1.000
_cell.length_b   1.000
_cell.length_c   1.000
_cell.angle_alpha   90.00
_cell.angle_beta   90.00
_cell.angle_gamma   90.00
#
_symmetry.space_group_name_H-M   'P 1'
#
loop_
_entity.id
_entity.type
_entity.pdbx_description
1 polymer ?
#
loop_
_entity_poly.entity_id
_entity_poly.type
_entity_poly.pdbx_seq_one_letter_code
_entity_poly.pdbx_strand_id
1 'polypeptide(L)'
;MASSRNTIIAKLSTTQSNVRSVRINVHPKYNETDSGYPITIYETLNSRNLPPQKAFLNLKVGGNDQWLSISTSARATNENGDYKLAPKRNEQGCLVNRKGDVVQTEEEAARSFIYEKEDGRSFNIELGTLSIKNTNSEGQPTKCTLINAKLYSDKEAIAIRQMMKEAKNTPEEYRQAQYDKISDYKRNHGDWKTLFISEGHDFLRGLGFEVRENTPKNQPGNDYKDDIPF
;
A
#
# COMPACT_ATOMS: atom_id res chain seq x y z
N MET A 1 16.54 15.50 17.66
CA MET A 1 16.05 14.68 16.53
C MET A 1 14.82 13.92 17.02
N ALA A 2 13.63 14.34 16.62
CA ALA A 2 12.37 13.76 17.11
C ALA A 2 12.02 12.52 16.26
N SER A 3 12.02 11.35 16.88
CA SER A 3 11.55 10.10 16.29
C SER A 3 10.10 10.25 15.82
N SER A 4 9.88 9.99 14.52
CA SER A 4 8.97 9.02 13.89
C SER A 4 7.71 8.49 14.63
N ARG A 5 7.15 9.20 15.61
CA ARG A 5 6.05 8.69 16.48
C ARG A 5 4.78 8.24 15.76
N ASN A 6 4.59 8.51 14.48
CA ASN A 6 3.35 8.24 13.75
C ASN A 6 3.54 7.56 12.39
N THR A 7 4.70 6.96 12.13
CA THR A 7 4.95 6.25 10.87
C THR A 7 4.88 4.76 11.12
N ILE A 8 3.92 4.08 10.50
CA ILE A 8 4.05 2.62 10.31
C ILE A 8 5.08 2.42 9.22
N ILE A 9 6.13 1.64 9.50
CA ILE A 9 7.02 1.11 8.48
C ILE A 9 6.77 -0.39 8.41
N ALA A 10 6.00 -0.79 7.39
CA ALA A 10 5.74 -2.18 7.06
C ALA A 10 6.66 -2.60 5.90
N LYS A 11 7.52 -3.61 6.10
CA LYS A 11 8.45 -4.09 5.07
C LYS A 11 8.08 -5.51 4.64
N LEU A 12 8.06 -5.73 3.33
CA LEU A 12 8.08 -7.06 2.72
C LEU A 12 9.54 -7.49 2.54
N SER A 13 9.98 -8.53 3.23
CA SER A 13 11.27 -9.19 2.97
C SER A 13 11.03 -10.44 2.13
N THR A 14 11.81 -10.61 1.08
CA THR A 14 11.82 -11.82 0.26
C THR A 14 13.25 -12.14 -0.06
N THR A 15 13.66 -13.37 0.23
CA THR A 15 15.05 -13.85 0.18
C THR A 15 15.62 -14.03 -1.23
N GLN A 16 14.89 -13.60 -2.27
CA GLN A 16 15.32 -13.69 -3.66
C GLN A 16 15.43 -12.29 -4.26
N SER A 17 16.58 -11.99 -4.88
CA SER A 17 16.96 -10.70 -5.48
C SER A 17 16.03 -10.18 -6.59
N ASN A 18 14.99 -10.94 -6.96
CA ASN A 18 14.05 -10.66 -8.05
C ASN A 18 12.61 -10.41 -7.57
N VAL A 19 12.41 -9.97 -6.33
CA VAL A 19 11.07 -9.94 -5.74
C VAL A 19 10.65 -8.54 -5.29
N ARG A 20 9.37 -8.23 -5.49
CA ARG A 20 8.74 -6.96 -5.15
C ARG A 20 8.86 -6.71 -3.64
N SER A 21 9.48 -5.61 -3.24
CA SER A 21 9.45 -5.15 -1.84
C SER A 21 8.56 -3.92 -1.74
N VAL A 22 7.83 -3.82 -0.63
CA VAL A 22 6.92 -2.70 -0.37
C VAL A 22 7.26 -2.12 0.99
N ARG A 23 7.43 -0.80 1.04
CA ARG A 23 7.47 -0.01 2.27
C ARG A 23 6.33 0.99 2.23
N ILE A 24 5.45 0.90 3.22
CA ILE A 24 4.38 1.87 3.44
C ILE A 24 4.85 2.80 4.55
N ASN A 25 4.78 4.11 4.32
CA ASN A 25 4.98 5.13 5.36
C ASN A 25 3.64 5.85 5.59
N VAL A 26 3.11 5.78 6.81
CA VAL A 26 1.88 6.48 7.18
C VAL A 26 2.19 7.88 7.71
N HIS A 27 1.38 8.86 7.30
CA HIS A 27 1.44 10.23 7.78
C HIS A 27 0.26 10.49 8.73
N PRO A 28 0.49 11.04 9.95
CA PRO A 28 -0.54 11.16 11.00
C PRO A 28 -1.70 12.09 10.68
N LYS A 29 -1.59 12.95 9.66
CA LYS A 29 -2.61 13.92 9.34
C LYS A 29 -3.76 13.22 8.62
N TYR A 30 -4.74 12.73 9.38
CA TYR A 30 -5.99 12.21 8.81
C TYR A 30 -6.64 13.32 7.99
N ASN A 31 -6.95 13.03 6.73
CA ASN A 31 -7.68 13.97 5.89
C ASN A 31 -9.12 13.49 5.74
N GLU A 32 -10.03 14.13 6.49
CA GLU A 32 -11.46 13.82 6.46
C GLU A 32 -12.06 14.00 5.06
N THR A 33 -11.53 14.93 4.25
CA THR A 33 -12.02 15.16 2.89
C THR A 33 -11.52 14.12 1.88
N ASP A 34 -10.34 13.54 2.11
CA ASP A 34 -9.70 12.58 1.18
C ASP A 34 -9.83 11.12 1.65
N SER A 35 -10.68 10.87 2.67
CA SER A 35 -11.14 9.54 3.09
C SER A 35 -10.11 8.63 3.78
N GLY A 36 -9.00 9.14 4.35
CA GLY A 36 -8.04 8.27 5.05
C GLY A 36 -6.77 8.96 5.56
N TYR A 37 -5.84 8.15 6.10
CA TYR A 37 -4.49 8.59 6.44
C TYR A 37 -3.64 8.65 5.18
N PRO A 38 -3.01 9.78 4.83
CA PRO A 38 -2.08 9.85 3.71
C PRO A 38 -0.93 8.89 3.96
N ILE A 39 -0.56 8.13 2.93
CA ILE A 39 0.61 7.24 2.97
C ILE A 39 1.49 7.47 1.75
N THR A 40 2.75 7.07 1.88
CA THR A 40 3.66 6.93 0.74
C THR A 40 4.08 5.48 0.61
N ILE A 41 3.85 4.91 -0.56
CA ILE A 41 4.25 3.55 -0.90
C ILE A 41 5.54 3.64 -1.70
N TYR A 42 6.56 2.96 -1.21
CA TYR A 42 7.82 2.76 -1.91
C TYR A 42 7.86 1.31 -2.36
N GLU A 43 8.14 1.12 -3.65
CA GLU A 43 8.20 -0.20 -4.26
C GLU A 43 9.53 -0.40 -4.96
N THR A 44 10.14 -1.55 -4.74
CA THR A 44 11.25 -2.05 -5.56
C THR A 44 10.72 -3.22 -6.37
N LEU A 45 10.90 -3.20 -7.70
CA LEU A 45 10.52 -4.29 -8.61
C LEU A 45 11.75 -4.69 -9.41
N ASN A 46 12.12 -5.97 -9.42
CA ASN A 46 13.30 -6.49 -10.13
C ASN A 46 14.58 -5.68 -9.82
N SER A 47 14.85 -5.44 -8.54
CA SER A 47 15.96 -4.61 -8.05
C SER A 47 15.95 -3.13 -8.51
N ARG A 48 14.86 -2.64 -9.12
CA ARG A 48 14.68 -1.24 -9.51
C ARG A 48 13.69 -0.55 -8.59
N ASN A 49 14.09 0.58 -8.02
CA ASN A 49 13.19 1.43 -7.24
C ASN A 49 12.23 2.17 -8.17
N LEU A 50 10.94 1.93 -7.99
CA LEU A 50 9.90 2.69 -8.66
C LEU A 50 9.75 4.08 -7.99
N PRO A 51 9.18 5.07 -8.70
CA PRO A 51 8.81 6.34 -8.08
C PRO A 51 7.93 6.13 -6.84
N PRO A 52 8.06 6.96 -5.79
CA PRO A 52 7.15 6.88 -4.65
C PRO A 52 5.71 7.17 -5.08
N GLN A 53 4.77 6.33 -4.65
CA GLN A 53 3.34 6.49 -4.91
C GLN A 53 2.66 7.11 -3.70
N LYS A 54 1.87 8.17 -3.94
CA LYS A 54 0.97 8.72 -2.92
C LYS A 54 -0.30 7.88 -2.87
N ALA A 55 -0.72 7.52 -1.67
CA ALA A 55 -1.91 6.71 -1.45
C ALA A 55 -2.59 7.13 -0.15
N PHE A 56 -3.70 6.48 0.18
CA PHE A 56 -4.43 6.63 1.42
C PHE A 56 -4.65 5.28 2.08
N LEU A 57 -4.54 5.27 3.40
CA LEU A 57 -4.83 4.14 4.26
C LEU A 57 -6.16 4.42 4.96
N ASN A 58 -7.16 3.61 4.65
CA ASN A 58 -8.52 3.81 5.09
C ASN A 58 -8.87 2.78 6.14
N LEU A 59 -9.33 3.23 7.30
CA LEU A 59 -9.82 2.32 8.32
C LEU A 59 -11.21 1.81 7.93
N LYS A 60 -11.39 0.49 7.98
CA LYS A 60 -12.64 -0.20 7.72
C LYS A 60 -13.05 -0.95 8.98
N VAL A 61 -14.31 -0.77 9.37
CA VAL A 61 -14.94 -1.44 10.52
C VAL A 61 -16.16 -2.18 10.01
N GLY A 62 -16.26 -3.47 10.31
CA GLY A 62 -17.37 -4.32 9.89
C GLY A 62 -17.69 -5.35 10.97
N GLY A 63 -18.81 -5.17 11.67
CA GLY A 63 -19.16 -6.01 12.82
C GLY A 63 -18.09 -5.93 13.91
N ASN A 64 -17.52 -7.07 14.28
CA ASN A 64 -16.42 -7.17 15.25
C ASN A 64 -15.03 -7.10 14.59
N ASP A 65 -14.96 -7.02 13.25
CA ASP A 65 -13.71 -7.02 12.52
C ASP A 65 -13.30 -5.61 12.11
N GLN A 66 -12.00 -5.37 12.19
CA GLN A 66 -11.36 -4.13 11.77
C GLN A 66 -10.19 -4.45 10.85
N TRP A 67 -10.09 -3.71 9.75
CA TRP A 67 -8.96 -3.83 8.81
C TRP A 67 -8.67 -2.48 8.17
N LEU A 68 -7.55 -2.38 7.47
CA LEU A 68 -7.21 -1.20 6.69
C LEU A 68 -7.30 -1.54 5.20
N SER A 69 -7.66 -0.57 4.37
CA SER A 69 -7.51 -0.68 2.92
C SER A 69 -6.59 0.39 2.37
N ILE A 70 -5.84 0.05 1.32
CA ILE A 70 -4.96 0.97 0.63
C ILE A 70 -5.65 1.42 -0.65
N SER A 71 -5.82 2.72 -0.81
CA SER A 71 -6.35 3.30 -2.05
C SER A 71 -5.41 4.32 -2.67
N THR A 72 -5.31 4.34 -3.98
CA THR A 72 -4.47 5.28 -4.73
C THR A 72 -5.01 5.47 -6.13
N SER A 73 -4.56 6.51 -6.83
CA SER A 73 -4.80 6.65 -8.26
C SER A 73 -4.18 5.49 -9.03
N ALA A 74 -4.96 4.96 -9.99
CA ALA A 74 -4.54 3.85 -10.84
C ALA A 74 -3.40 4.27 -11.77
N ARG A 75 -2.32 3.50 -11.79
CA ARG A 75 -1.15 3.75 -12.65
C ARG A 75 -1.39 3.13 -14.02
N ALA A 76 -0.98 3.84 -15.05
CA ALA A 76 -1.06 3.35 -16.41
C ALA A 76 0.10 2.39 -16.71
N THR A 77 -0.19 1.33 -17.46
CA THR A 77 0.82 0.38 -17.95
C THR A 77 0.93 0.44 -19.48
N ASN A 78 2.08 0.01 -20.02
CA ASN A 78 2.25 -0.24 -21.45
C ASN A 78 1.77 -1.66 -21.82
N GLU A 79 1.88 -2.02 -23.09
CA GLU A 79 1.44 -3.32 -23.62
C GLU A 79 2.19 -4.51 -22.99
N ASN A 80 3.41 -4.28 -22.52
CA ASN A 80 4.25 -5.28 -21.85
C ASN A 80 3.94 -5.40 -20.35
N GLY A 81 3.02 -4.58 -19.81
CA GLY A 81 2.66 -4.56 -18.40
C GLY A 81 3.56 -3.70 -17.51
N ASP A 82 4.54 -3.00 -18.07
CA ASP A 82 5.38 -2.07 -17.30
C ASP A 82 4.66 -0.74 -17.05
N TYR A 83 4.93 -0.12 -15.90
CA TYR A 83 4.38 1.19 -15.58
C TYR A 83 4.90 2.28 -16.52
N LYS A 84 3.98 3.08 -17.05
CA LYS A 84 4.30 4.29 -17.81
C LYS A 84 4.77 5.38 -16.86
N LEU A 85 5.94 5.94 -17.15
CA LEU A 85 6.57 7.00 -16.36
C LEU A 85 6.78 8.25 -17.21
N ALA A 86 6.64 9.42 -16.61
CA ALA A 86 6.96 10.72 -17.21
C ALA A 86 8.00 11.47 -16.37
N PRO A 87 8.76 12.41 -16.97
CA PRO A 87 9.51 13.41 -16.21
C PRO A 87 8.58 14.17 -15.26
N LYS A 88 9.00 14.29 -14.00
CA LYS A 88 8.25 14.99 -12.97
C LYS A 88 8.34 16.49 -13.22
N ARG A 89 7.20 17.17 -13.14
CA ARG A 89 7.09 18.62 -13.23
C ARG A 89 6.49 19.21 -11.95
N ASN A 90 6.88 20.44 -11.62
CA ASN A 90 6.22 21.22 -10.56
C ASN A 90 4.91 21.86 -11.08
N GLU A 91 4.23 22.62 -10.23
CA GLU A 91 2.95 23.27 -10.55
C GLU A 91 3.08 24.32 -11.67
N GLN A 92 4.28 24.87 -11.87
CA GLN A 92 4.62 25.82 -12.94
C GLN A 92 5.01 25.12 -14.26
N GLY A 93 5.05 23.78 -14.28
CA GLY A 93 5.40 22.99 -15.46
C GLY A 93 6.91 22.78 -15.68
N CYS A 94 7.78 23.26 -14.78
CA CYS A 94 9.23 23.07 -14.86
C CYS A 94 9.61 21.64 -14.44
N LEU A 95 10.63 21.07 -15.11
CA LEU A 95 11.18 19.77 -14.74
C LEU A 95 11.85 19.85 -13.37
N VAL A 96 11.66 18.82 -12.54
CA VAL A 96 12.26 18.76 -11.20
C VAL A 96 12.96 17.44 -10.91
N ASN A 97 14.09 17.51 -10.22
CA ASN A 97 14.84 16.35 -9.74
C ASN A 97 14.14 15.68 -8.53
N ARG A 98 14.79 14.67 -7.93
CA ARG A 98 14.25 13.93 -6.77
C ARG A 98 14.14 14.79 -5.49
N LYS A 99 14.97 15.82 -5.36
CA LYS A 99 14.95 16.78 -4.23
C LYS A 99 13.90 17.86 -4.42
N GLY A 100 13.38 18.03 -5.64
CA GLY A 100 12.42 19.06 -6.01
C GLY A 100 13.06 20.29 -6.66
N ASP A 101 14.37 20.28 -6.91
CA ASP A 101 15.05 21.39 -7.58
C ASP A 101 14.74 21.36 -9.08
N VAL A 102 14.60 22.56 -9.67
CA VAL A 102 14.38 22.70 -11.11
C VAL A 102 15.61 22.26 -11.88
N VAL A 103 15.39 21.47 -12.94
CA VAL A 103 16.44 20.97 -13.85
C VAL A 103 16.12 21.33 -15.29
N GLN A 104 17.13 21.30 -16.15
CA GLN A 104 17.01 21.77 -17.54
C GLN A 104 16.69 20.64 -18.53
N THR A 105 16.95 19.38 -18.16
CA THR A 105 16.81 18.23 -19.07
C THR A 105 15.88 17.16 -18.50
N GLU A 106 15.29 16.34 -19.38
CA GLU A 106 14.40 15.25 -18.96
C GLU A 106 15.17 14.09 -18.31
N GLU A 107 16.46 13.96 -18.61
CA GLU A 107 17.37 12.97 -18.04
C GLU A 107 17.65 13.24 -16.56
N GLU A 108 17.80 14.52 -16.19
CA GLU A 108 18.02 14.96 -14.81
C GLU A 108 16.73 14.95 -13.97
N ALA A 109 15.57 14.98 -14.65
CA ALA A 109 14.28 15.00 -13.99
C ALA A 109 14.01 13.68 -13.25
N ALA A 110 13.42 13.79 -12.07
CA ALA A 110 12.82 12.63 -11.42
C ALA A 110 11.70 12.06 -12.29
N ARG A 111 11.40 10.77 -12.13
CA ARG A 111 10.26 10.13 -12.82
C ARG A 111 9.05 10.09 -11.90
N SER A 112 7.87 10.25 -12.46
CA SER A 112 6.57 10.06 -11.81
C SER A 112 5.69 9.14 -12.62
N PHE A 113 4.79 8.41 -11.96
CA PHE A 113 3.80 7.60 -12.64
C PHE A 113 2.87 8.45 -13.50
N ILE A 114 2.51 7.92 -14.66
CA ILE A 114 1.34 8.36 -15.40
C ILE A 114 0.13 7.59 -14.84
N TYR A 115 -0.98 8.30 -14.63
CA TYR A 115 -2.20 7.72 -14.08
C TYR A 115 -3.25 7.51 -15.18
N GLU A 116 -4.02 6.44 -15.02
CA GLU A 116 -5.22 6.21 -15.82
C GLU A 116 -6.23 7.35 -15.60
N LYS A 117 -7.03 7.61 -16.63
CA LYS A 117 -8.06 8.66 -16.61
C LYS A 117 -9.41 8.13 -17.03
N GLU A 118 -10.44 8.63 -16.37
CA GLU A 118 -11.84 8.41 -16.67
C GLU A 118 -12.52 9.79 -16.63
N ASP A 119 -13.25 10.15 -17.68
CA ASP A 119 -13.86 11.48 -17.84
C ASP A 119 -12.86 12.64 -17.63
N GLY A 120 -11.63 12.46 -18.15
CA GLY A 120 -10.55 13.44 -18.07
C GLY A 120 -9.85 13.54 -16.72
N ARG A 121 -10.28 12.78 -15.71
CA ARG A 121 -9.72 12.81 -14.34
C ARG A 121 -9.13 11.47 -13.95
N SER A 122 -8.06 11.51 -13.17
CA SER A 122 -7.55 10.29 -12.55
C SER A 122 -8.53 9.74 -11.53
N PHE A 123 -8.64 8.42 -11.46
CA PHE A 123 -9.53 7.74 -10.52
C PHE A 123 -8.75 6.85 -9.57
N ASN A 124 -9.32 6.65 -8.38
CA ASN A 124 -8.73 5.80 -7.36
C ASN A 124 -9.20 4.35 -7.47
N ILE A 125 -8.29 3.45 -7.13
CA ILE A 125 -8.46 2.00 -6.99
C ILE A 125 -8.05 1.57 -5.58
N GLU A 126 -8.60 0.46 -5.11
CA GLU A 126 -8.18 -0.18 -3.86
C GLU A 126 -7.09 -1.21 -4.19
N LEU A 127 -5.83 -0.91 -3.85
CA LEU A 127 -4.69 -1.78 -4.11
C LEU A 127 -4.61 -2.98 -3.18
N GLY A 128 -5.37 -2.99 -2.09
CA GLY A 128 -5.34 -4.10 -1.17
C GLY A 128 -5.92 -3.81 0.19
N THR A 129 -5.93 -4.86 1.00
CA THR A 129 -6.35 -4.81 2.39
C THR A 129 -5.19 -5.24 3.30
N LEU A 130 -5.11 -4.63 4.48
CA LEU A 130 -4.16 -4.95 5.52
C LEU A 130 -4.96 -5.43 6.73
N SER A 131 -4.77 -6.69 7.11
CA SER A 131 -5.30 -7.27 8.33
C SER A 131 -4.21 -7.36 9.37
N ILE A 132 -4.48 -6.84 10.57
CA ILE A 132 -3.53 -6.88 11.68
C ILE A 132 -3.88 -8.08 12.53
N LYS A 133 -3.01 -9.09 12.55
CA LYS A 133 -3.28 -10.36 13.24
C LYS A 133 -2.14 -10.72 14.18
N ASN A 134 -2.52 -11.33 15.30
CA ASN A 134 -1.61 -11.91 16.29
C ASN A 134 -1.56 -13.44 16.19
N THR A 135 -1.96 -13.98 15.05
CA THR A 135 -1.96 -15.42 14.76
C THR A 135 -1.37 -15.69 13.39
N ASN A 136 -0.73 -16.85 13.23
CA ASN A 136 -0.24 -17.34 11.94
C ASN A 136 -1.39 -17.92 11.10
N SER A 137 -1.07 -18.50 9.93
CA SER A 137 -2.04 -19.14 9.03
C SER A 137 -2.75 -20.35 9.64
N GLU A 138 -2.18 -20.97 10.68
CA GLU A 138 -2.73 -22.12 11.42
C GLU A 138 -3.55 -21.69 12.65
N GLY A 139 -3.70 -20.38 12.89
CA GLY A 139 -4.41 -19.85 14.05
C GLY A 139 -3.60 -19.85 15.34
N GLN A 140 -2.31 -20.22 15.30
CA GLN A 140 -1.45 -20.20 16.48
C GLN A 140 -0.97 -18.78 16.78
N PRO A 141 -0.87 -18.36 18.05
CA PRO A 141 -0.37 -17.05 18.43
C PRO A 141 1.04 -16.77 17.89
N THR A 142 1.25 -15.59 17.31
CA THR A 142 2.57 -15.11 16.88
C THR A 142 3.28 -14.38 18.02
N LYS A 143 4.62 -14.41 18.01
CA LYS A 143 5.47 -13.70 18.99
C LYS A 143 5.36 -12.17 18.89
N CYS A 144 5.02 -11.66 17.72
CA CYS A 144 4.77 -10.26 17.44
C CYS A 144 3.57 -10.09 16.50
N THR A 145 3.02 -8.88 16.44
CA THR A 145 1.98 -8.54 15.49
C THR A 145 2.53 -8.45 14.09
N LEU A 146 1.84 -9.12 13.16
CA LEU A 146 2.15 -9.09 11.74
C LEU A 146 1.00 -8.44 10.99
N ILE A 147 1.33 -7.77 9.88
CA ILE A 147 0.32 -7.29 8.94
C ILE A 147 0.21 -8.33 7.82
N ASN A 148 -0.94 -8.99 7.73
CA ASN A 148 -1.28 -9.81 6.57
C ASN A 148 -1.95 -8.91 5.52
N ALA A 149 -1.23 -8.66 4.45
CA ALA A 149 -1.66 -7.84 3.34
C ALA A 149 -2.17 -8.73 2.20
N LYS A 150 -3.33 -8.41 1.64
CA LYS A 150 -3.74 -8.89 0.32
C LYS A 150 -3.56 -7.75 -0.66
N LEU A 151 -2.61 -7.90 -1.58
CA LEU A 151 -2.23 -6.84 -2.52
C LEU A 151 -2.60 -7.24 -3.94
N TYR A 152 -3.26 -6.33 -4.65
CA TYR A 152 -3.63 -6.46 -6.05
C TYR A 152 -2.61 -5.72 -6.93
N SER A 153 -2.41 -6.22 -8.14
CA SER A 153 -1.87 -5.40 -9.23
C SER A 153 -2.85 -4.28 -9.59
N ASP A 154 -2.36 -3.19 -10.21
CA ASP A 154 -3.24 -2.12 -10.68
C ASP A 154 -4.31 -2.66 -11.65
N LYS A 155 -3.98 -3.64 -12.50
CA LYS A 155 -4.94 -4.29 -13.42
C LYS A 155 -6.08 -4.99 -12.68
N GLU A 156 -5.75 -5.82 -11.69
CA GLU A 156 -6.75 -6.51 -10.87
C GLU A 156 -7.61 -5.51 -10.08
N ALA A 157 -7.00 -4.48 -9.52
CA ALA A 157 -7.69 -3.45 -8.74
C ALA A 157 -8.62 -2.58 -9.62
N ILE A 158 -8.23 -2.30 -10.88
CA ILE A 158 -9.10 -1.66 -11.88
C ILE A 158 -10.27 -2.57 -12.22
N ALA A 159 -10.05 -3.87 -12.44
CA ALA A 159 -11.12 -4.83 -12.72
C ALA A 159 -12.13 -4.91 -11.56
N ILE A 160 -11.64 -5.00 -10.32
CA ILE A 160 -12.49 -4.96 -9.11
C ILE A 160 -13.33 -3.67 -9.09
N ARG A 161 -12.72 -2.52 -9.39
CA ARG A 161 -13.44 -1.24 -9.44
C ARG A 161 -14.54 -1.24 -10.50
N GLN A 162 -14.28 -1.78 -11.69
CA GLN A 162 -15.25 -1.89 -12.78
C GLN A 162 -16.42 -2.80 -12.37
N MET A 163 -16.13 -3.98 -11.84
CA MET A 163 -17.17 -4.89 -11.33
C MET A 163 -18.03 -4.22 -10.23
N MET A 164 -17.40 -3.46 -9.31
CA MET A 164 -18.13 -2.71 -8.28
C MET A 164 -19.03 -1.62 -8.87
N LYS A 165 -18.63 -0.96 -9.96
CA LYS A 165 -19.47 0.02 -10.66
C LYS A 165 -20.66 -0.66 -11.34
N GLU A 166 -20.42 -1.76 -12.02
CA GLU A 166 -21.47 -2.56 -12.67
C GLU A 166 -22.49 -3.06 -11.64
N ALA A 167 -22.02 -3.58 -10.50
CA ALA A 167 -22.88 -4.01 -9.40
C ALA A 167 -23.77 -2.88 -8.88
N LYS A 168 -23.24 -1.66 -8.72
CA LYS A 168 -24.04 -0.49 -8.27
C LYS A 168 -25.14 -0.10 -9.26
N ASN A 169 -24.90 -0.31 -10.56
CA ASN A 169 -25.87 -0.01 -11.61
C ASN A 169 -26.83 -1.19 -11.89
N THR A 170 -26.64 -2.33 -11.21
CA THR A 170 -27.48 -3.52 -11.37
C THR A 170 -28.77 -3.38 -10.52
N PRO A 171 -29.93 -3.84 -11.03
CA PRO A 171 -31.17 -3.89 -10.24
C PRO A 171 -30.99 -4.61 -8.91
N GLU A 172 -31.70 -4.16 -7.87
CA GLU A 172 -31.55 -4.64 -6.48
C GLU A 172 -31.57 -6.17 -6.37
N GLU A 173 -32.53 -6.80 -7.05
CA GLU A 173 -32.76 -8.26 -7.05
C GLU A 173 -31.58 -9.08 -7.58
N TYR A 174 -30.70 -8.48 -8.40
CA TYR A 174 -29.50 -9.15 -8.93
C TYR A 174 -28.20 -8.65 -8.29
N ARG A 175 -28.27 -7.64 -7.42
CA ARG A 175 -27.09 -6.96 -6.90
C ARG A 175 -26.26 -7.86 -6.00
N GLN A 176 -26.90 -8.69 -5.16
CA GLN A 176 -26.19 -9.61 -4.28
C GLN A 176 -25.32 -10.59 -5.07
N ALA A 177 -25.85 -11.17 -6.14
CA ALA A 177 -25.08 -12.08 -6.99
C ALA A 177 -23.85 -11.41 -7.64
N GLN A 178 -23.93 -10.11 -7.94
CA GLN A 178 -22.76 -9.35 -8.41
C GLN A 178 -21.72 -9.15 -7.30
N TYR A 179 -22.16 -8.83 -6.08
CA TYR A 179 -21.25 -8.74 -4.94
C TYR A 179 -20.60 -10.07 -4.57
N ASP A 180 -21.29 -11.19 -4.75
CA ASP A 180 -20.72 -12.52 -4.55
C ASP A 180 -19.62 -12.80 -5.58
N LYS A 181 -19.84 -12.49 -6.86
CA LYS A 181 -18.82 -12.59 -7.91
C LYS A 181 -17.59 -11.71 -7.62
N ILE A 182 -17.82 -10.50 -7.11
CA ILE A 182 -16.72 -9.60 -6.72
C ILE A 182 -15.95 -10.18 -5.55
N SER A 183 -16.64 -10.75 -4.56
CA SER A 183 -16.02 -11.39 -3.40
C SER A 183 -15.19 -12.60 -3.80
N ASP A 184 -15.68 -13.43 -4.72
CA ASP A 184 -14.95 -14.56 -5.26
C ASP A 184 -13.75 -14.12 -6.10
N TYR A 185 -13.90 -13.09 -6.95
CA TYR A 185 -12.78 -12.50 -7.67
C TYR A 185 -11.70 -12.02 -6.71
N LYS A 186 -12.09 -11.24 -5.69
CA LYS A 186 -11.21 -10.76 -4.62
C LYS A 186 -10.57 -11.89 -3.85
N ARG A 187 -11.20 -13.06 -3.71
CA ARG A 187 -10.64 -14.25 -3.03
C ARG A 187 -9.55 -14.91 -3.88
N ASN A 188 -9.78 -15.02 -5.18
CA ASN A 188 -8.93 -15.78 -6.10
C ASN A 188 -7.80 -14.97 -6.78
N HIS A 189 -7.83 -13.63 -6.66
CA HIS A 189 -6.82 -12.73 -7.22
C HIS A 189 -6.03 -12.01 -6.13
N GLY A 190 -4.91 -11.40 -6.52
CA GLY A 190 -3.99 -10.71 -5.63
C GLY A 190 -3.11 -11.66 -4.82
N ASP A 191 -1.99 -11.12 -4.35
CA ASP A 191 -1.00 -11.84 -3.58
C ASP A 191 -1.18 -11.60 -2.08
N TRP A 192 -1.17 -12.69 -1.31
CA TRP A 192 -1.01 -12.61 0.13
C TRP A 192 0.45 -12.40 0.49
N LYS A 193 0.70 -11.42 1.35
CA LYS A 193 2.01 -11.04 1.87
C LYS A 193 1.92 -10.81 3.36
N THR A 194 2.97 -11.17 4.08
CA THR A 194 3.12 -10.85 5.50
C THR A 194 4.16 -9.74 5.63
N LEU A 195 3.82 -8.66 6.33
CA LEU A 195 4.69 -7.51 6.56
C LEU A 195 5.01 -7.41 8.04
N PHE A 196 6.29 -7.13 8.32
CA PHE A 196 6.76 -6.84 9.67
C PHE A 196 6.55 -5.37 9.99
N ILE A 197 6.05 -5.09 11.20
CA ILE A 197 5.92 -3.74 11.74
C ILE A 197 7.23 -3.39 12.42
N SER A 198 7.99 -2.44 11.86
CA SER A 198 9.22 -1.96 12.49
C SER A 198 8.99 -0.74 13.37
N GLU A 199 8.02 0.10 13.03
CA GLU A 199 7.62 1.30 13.75
C GLU A 199 6.10 1.50 13.64
N GLY A 200 5.51 2.32 14.51
CA GLY A 200 4.10 2.71 14.43
C GLY A 200 3.11 1.85 15.22
N HIS A 201 3.58 1.04 16.18
CA HIS A 201 2.73 0.20 17.05
C HIS A 201 1.69 1.04 17.82
N ASP A 202 2.09 2.18 18.40
CA ASP A 202 1.16 3.06 19.14
C ASP A 202 0.09 3.68 18.25
N PHE A 203 0.44 4.03 17.01
CA PHE A 203 -0.54 4.51 16.04
C PHE A 203 -1.60 3.43 15.77
N LEU A 204 -1.19 2.18 15.57
CA LEU A 204 -2.11 1.05 15.38
C LEU A 204 -2.98 0.79 16.62
N ARG A 205 -2.43 0.88 17.83
CA ARG A 205 -3.22 0.83 19.07
C ARG A 205 -4.23 1.96 19.16
N GLY A 206 -3.83 3.17 18.77
CA GLY A 206 -4.72 4.34 18.70
C GLY A 206 -5.87 4.16 17.70
N LEU A 207 -5.69 3.32 16.68
CA LEU A 207 -6.78 2.92 15.79
C LEU A 207 -7.68 1.82 16.38
N GLY A 208 -7.31 1.17 17.47
CA GLY A 208 -8.08 0.10 18.12
C GLY A 208 -7.54 -1.32 17.90
N PHE A 209 -6.39 -1.49 17.24
CA PHE A 209 -5.81 -2.82 17.02
C PHE A 209 -5.06 -3.34 18.25
N GLU A 210 -5.17 -4.65 18.51
CA GLU A 210 -4.32 -5.34 19.50
C GLU A 210 -2.92 -5.54 18.90
N VAL A 211 -1.92 -4.87 19.49
CA VAL A 211 -0.54 -4.90 18.97
C VAL A 211 0.45 -5.42 20.02
N ARG A 212 1.09 -6.54 19.70
CA ARG A 212 2.21 -7.20 20.37
C ARG A 212 3.52 -6.81 19.70
N GLU A 213 4.36 -6.11 20.43
CA GLU A 213 5.71 -5.79 19.97
C GLU A 213 6.61 -7.01 20.14
N ASN A 214 7.53 -7.23 19.19
CA ASN A 214 8.63 -8.14 19.43
C ASN A 214 9.54 -7.46 20.44
N THR A 215 9.50 -7.84 21.72
CA THR A 215 10.35 -7.22 22.75
C THR A 215 11.82 -7.22 22.30
N PRO A 216 12.46 -6.08 22.02
CA PRO A 216 13.90 -6.01 22.20
C PRO A 216 14.07 -5.95 23.72
N LYS A 217 14.59 -7.01 24.34
CA LYS A 217 15.21 -6.81 25.66
C LYS A 217 16.28 -5.75 25.42
N ASN A 218 16.13 -4.59 26.03
CA ASN A 218 17.15 -3.55 26.12
C ASN A 218 18.53 -4.20 26.32
N GLN A 219 19.33 -4.28 25.26
CA GLN A 219 20.76 -4.50 25.34
C GLN A 219 21.41 -3.40 24.51
N PRO A 220 22.15 -2.47 25.14
CA PRO A 220 22.96 -1.51 24.41
C PRO A 220 24.07 -2.32 23.72
N GLY A 221 24.05 -2.37 22.38
CA GLY A 221 25.09 -3.03 21.58
C GLY A 221 24.64 -3.81 20.34
N ASN A 222 23.34 -4.02 20.12
CA ASN A 222 22.88 -4.69 18.90
C ASN A 222 22.60 -3.68 17.79
N ASP A 223 23.67 -3.24 17.13
CA ASP A 223 23.59 -2.94 15.71
C ASP A 223 23.05 -4.21 15.03
N TYR A 224 21.80 -4.16 14.56
CA TYR A 224 21.26 -5.20 13.68
C TYR A 224 22.09 -5.18 12.39
N LYS A 225 23.20 -5.92 12.40
CA LYS A 225 23.81 -6.40 11.17
C LYS A 225 22.81 -7.37 10.54
N ASP A 226 22.66 -7.21 9.24
CA ASP A 226 21.95 -8.07 8.32
C ASP A 226 22.36 -9.54 8.51
N ASP A 227 21.76 -10.25 9.46
CA ASP A 227 21.90 -11.70 9.63
C ASP A 227 20.75 -12.21 10.52
N ILE A 228 19.61 -12.51 9.92
CA ILE A 228 18.69 -13.52 10.47
C ILE A 228 18.24 -14.42 9.31
N PRO A 229 18.43 -15.74 9.41
CA PRO A 229 18.08 -16.68 8.35
C PRO A 229 16.55 -16.84 8.24
N PHE A 230 16.14 -17.32 7.07
CA PHE A 230 14.79 -17.74 6.63
C PHE A 230 13.94 -16.68 5.91
#